data_AF-A0A0B7JHE5-F1
#
_entry.id   AF-A0A0B7JHE5-F1
#
_cell.length_a   1.000
_cell.length_b   1.000
_cell.length_c   1.000
_cell.angle_alpha   90.00
_cell.angle_beta   90.00
_cell.angle_gamma   90.00
#
_symmetry.space_group_name_H-M   'P 1'
#
loop_
_entity.id
_entity.type
_entity.pdbx_description
1 polymer ?
#
loop_
_entity_poly.entity_id
_entity_poly.type
_entity_poly.pdbx_seq_one_letter_code
_entity_poly.pdbx_strand_id
1 'polypeptide(L)'
;MGDSKNGSAYGQAASDTDFRKNYDLDEYAAKAKEREAREKEESKARWEAKVAGKKYHKPLTGDETFTTARRNVLDLSAQVGKTQLVPAGAGVGKRGRGAGFYCESCDLTFKDNISYVEHLNTFQHLINTGQTTEVKRATVEEVRERIDFYIRKKEELKKERVTTLDERLQLREEEREKELEERRKKRRDETEKKRVAKEEAEKIKTEYGDDSSDPLAMSATSAAGSLLRRQLKEMQKSKDLPGISCGLVSDSNFFEWEVMLMINDDCKYYGGGNFRAKLVFPETYPLMPPTLTFQTPIPFHPNIYENGKLCISILHPPEEDQYGYEQASERWSPVQTPETILLSTISLFHSPNDESPANVEAARLLREEREGKHKDFRRKCRKCVRESLGED
;
A
#
# COMPACT_ATOMS: atom_id res chain seq x y z
N MET A 1 13.29 40.73 -24.51
CA MET A 1 12.24 41.76 -24.40
C MET A 1 11.12 41.35 -25.35
N GLY A 2 10.04 40.78 -24.81
CA GLY A 2 8.84 40.41 -25.55
C GLY A 2 7.66 40.57 -24.60
N ASP A 3 6.80 41.53 -24.92
CA ASP A 3 5.84 42.16 -24.01
C ASP A 3 4.75 41.23 -23.48
N SER A 4 4.53 41.32 -22.16
CA SER A 4 3.36 40.85 -21.46
C SER A 4 2.11 41.64 -21.87
N LYS A 5 1.27 41.06 -22.72
CA LYS A 5 -0.10 41.56 -22.94
C LYS A 5 -1.12 40.46 -22.66
N ASN A 6 -1.50 40.34 -21.39
CA ASN A 6 -2.78 39.77 -20.99
C ASN A 6 -3.49 40.78 -20.09
N GLY A 7 -4.15 41.75 -20.72
CA GLY A 7 -5.10 42.65 -20.07
C GLY A 7 -6.48 42.40 -20.67
N SER A 8 -7.41 41.90 -19.85
CA SER A 8 -8.85 41.86 -20.16
C SER A 8 -9.40 43.28 -20.26
N ALA A 9 -10.30 43.53 -21.22
CA ALA A 9 -10.95 44.82 -21.44
C ALA A 9 -11.91 45.25 -20.30
N TYR A 10 -12.22 44.35 -19.36
CA TYR A 10 -12.92 44.68 -18.12
C TYR A 10 -12.17 44.01 -16.95
N GLY A 11 -11.62 44.83 -16.06
CA GLY A 11 -10.66 44.44 -15.03
C GLY A 11 -11.20 43.53 -13.94
N GLN A 12 -11.40 42.25 -14.24
CA GLN A 12 -11.48 41.18 -13.25
C GLN A 12 -10.30 40.22 -13.43
N ALA A 13 -9.63 39.90 -12.34
CA ALA A 13 -8.60 38.88 -12.29
C ALA A 13 -9.26 37.51 -12.51
N ALA A 14 -8.92 36.84 -13.61
CA ALA A 14 -9.36 35.48 -13.86
C ALA A 14 -8.69 34.55 -12.84
N SER A 15 -9.50 34.03 -11.92
CA SER A 15 -9.14 32.98 -11.00
C SER A 15 -8.88 31.68 -11.76
N ASP A 16 -7.71 31.10 -11.50
CA ASP A 16 -7.42 29.67 -11.44
C ASP A 16 -8.01 28.79 -12.56
N THR A 17 -7.19 28.54 -13.58
CA THR A 17 -7.42 27.49 -14.59
C THR A 17 -6.23 26.53 -14.64
N ASP A 18 -5.78 26.06 -13.47
CA ASP A 18 -4.64 25.14 -13.32
C ASP A 18 -4.95 23.66 -13.71
N PHE A 19 -6.11 23.41 -14.33
CA PHE A 19 -6.49 22.08 -14.85
C PHE A 19 -6.12 21.86 -16.32
N ARG A 20 -5.52 22.86 -17.00
CA ARG A 20 -5.06 22.72 -18.39
C ARG A 20 -3.62 22.20 -18.41
N LYS A 21 -3.39 21.06 -19.08
CA LYS A 21 -2.04 20.60 -19.45
C LYS A 21 -1.32 21.73 -20.19
N ASN A 22 -0.40 22.40 -19.51
CA ASN A 22 0.51 23.36 -20.12
C ASN A 22 1.52 22.55 -20.92
N TYR A 23 1.35 22.52 -22.24
CA TYR A 23 2.35 22.00 -23.15
C TYR A 23 3.46 23.04 -23.22
N ASP A 24 4.53 22.85 -22.44
CA ASP A 24 5.71 23.69 -22.51
C ASP A 24 6.40 23.48 -23.87
N LEU A 25 6.25 24.45 -24.77
CA LEU A 25 6.81 24.43 -26.12
C LEU A 25 8.33 24.16 -26.11
N ASP A 26 9.05 24.66 -25.09
CA ASP A 26 10.49 24.50 -24.99
C ASP A 26 10.86 23.08 -24.54
N GLU A 27 10.10 22.48 -23.61
CA GLU A 27 10.27 21.08 -23.21
C GLU A 27 10.00 20.11 -24.37
N TYR A 28 8.95 20.35 -25.14
CA TYR A 28 8.64 19.54 -26.32
C TYR A 28 9.63 19.75 -27.47
N ALA A 29 10.14 20.97 -27.66
CA ALA A 29 11.21 21.25 -28.61
C ALA A 29 12.52 20.56 -28.21
N ALA A 30 12.86 20.53 -26.92
CA ALA A 30 14.01 19.80 -26.40
C ALA A 30 13.88 18.28 -26.62
N LYS A 31 12.71 17.69 -26.29
CA LYS A 31 12.41 16.27 -26.55
C LYS A 31 12.43 15.92 -28.04
N ALA A 32 11.97 16.84 -28.91
CA ALA A 32 12.03 16.65 -30.35
C ALA A 32 13.49 16.64 -30.85
N LYS A 33 14.31 17.60 -30.39
CA LYS A 33 15.73 17.67 -30.74
C LYS A 33 16.52 16.46 -30.24
N GLU A 34 16.22 15.96 -29.05
CA GLU A 34 16.82 14.73 -28.50
C GLU A 34 16.44 13.50 -29.34
N ARG A 35 15.17 13.40 -29.75
CA ARG A 35 14.70 12.32 -30.64
C ARG A 35 15.41 12.37 -32.00
N GLU A 36 15.49 13.55 -32.62
CA GLU A 36 16.18 13.73 -33.90
C GLU A 36 17.68 13.40 -33.80
N ALA A 37 18.34 13.78 -32.69
CA ALA A 37 19.73 13.42 -32.43
C ALA A 37 19.90 11.90 -32.33
N ARG A 38 19.04 11.22 -31.56
CA ARG A 38 19.05 9.75 -31.43
C ARG A 38 18.78 9.05 -32.77
N GLU A 39 17.82 9.54 -33.56
CA GLU A 39 17.53 8.99 -34.89
C GLU A 39 18.70 9.18 -35.86
N LYS A 40 19.41 10.31 -35.77
CA LYS A 40 20.60 10.57 -36.57
C LYS A 40 21.76 9.65 -36.19
N GLU A 41 21.96 9.40 -34.89
CA GLU A 41 22.97 8.44 -34.40
C GLU A 41 22.62 6.99 -34.79
N GLU A 42 21.37 6.57 -34.61
CA GLU A 42 20.91 5.25 -35.08
C GLU A 42 21.07 5.10 -36.61
N SER A 43 20.75 6.15 -37.38
CA SER A 43 20.90 6.15 -38.84
C SER A 43 22.36 6.04 -39.25
N LYS A 44 23.27 6.74 -38.55
CA LYS A 44 24.72 6.64 -38.75
C LYS A 44 25.22 5.24 -38.44
N ALA A 45 24.83 4.66 -37.30
CA ALA A 45 25.23 3.32 -36.90
C ALA A 45 24.67 2.22 -37.85
N ARG A 46 23.45 2.40 -38.38
CA ARG A 46 22.89 1.53 -39.44
C ARG A 46 23.71 1.60 -40.71
N TRP A 47 24.12 2.80 -41.12
CA TRP A 47 24.95 3.00 -42.30
C TRP A 47 26.35 2.40 -42.13
N GLU A 48 26.99 2.61 -40.98
CA GLU A 48 28.30 2.03 -40.66
C GLU A 48 28.26 0.49 -40.63
N ALA A 49 27.22 -0.11 -40.04
CA ALA A 49 27.02 -1.55 -40.08
C ALA A 49 26.86 -2.07 -41.52
N LYS A 50 26.08 -1.35 -42.35
CA LYS A 50 25.89 -1.67 -43.77
C LYS A 50 27.22 -1.59 -44.56
N VAL A 51 28.03 -0.57 -44.32
CA VAL A 51 29.37 -0.42 -44.94
C VAL A 51 30.32 -1.54 -44.48
N ALA A 52 30.24 -1.95 -43.22
CA ALA A 52 31.01 -3.06 -42.67
C ALA A 52 30.48 -4.46 -43.06
N GLY A 53 29.42 -4.55 -43.87
CA GLY A 53 28.79 -5.81 -44.27
C GLY A 53 28.10 -6.58 -43.12
N LYS A 54 27.88 -5.93 -41.97
CA LYS A 54 27.24 -6.52 -40.79
C LYS A 54 25.78 -6.08 -40.71
N LYS A 55 24.93 -6.94 -40.15
CA LYS A 55 23.55 -6.56 -39.84
C LYS A 55 23.55 -5.63 -38.63
N TYR A 56 22.87 -4.49 -38.73
CA TYR A 56 22.72 -3.57 -37.60
C TYR A 56 21.80 -4.19 -36.54
N HIS A 57 22.25 -4.19 -35.29
CA HIS A 57 21.48 -4.51 -34.10
C HIS A 57 21.50 -3.31 -33.17
N LYS A 58 20.34 -2.93 -32.62
CA LYS A 58 20.27 -1.85 -31.63
C LYS A 58 21.08 -2.29 -30.40
N PRO A 59 22.02 -1.46 -29.90
CA PRO A 59 22.81 -1.80 -28.74
C PRO A 59 21.93 -1.88 -27.49
N LEU A 60 22.34 -2.76 -26.57
CA LEU A 60 21.71 -2.98 -25.27
C LEU A 60 21.73 -1.69 -24.45
N THR A 61 20.59 -1.31 -23.87
CA THR A 61 20.43 0.01 -23.20
C THR A 61 20.95 0.02 -21.75
N GLY A 62 21.33 -1.15 -21.21
CA GLY A 62 21.81 -1.30 -19.83
C GLY A 62 20.70 -1.54 -18.79
N ASP A 63 19.48 -1.08 -19.05
CA ASP A 63 18.30 -1.27 -18.18
C ASP A 63 17.56 -2.60 -18.43
N GLU A 64 18.21 -3.55 -19.10
CA GLU A 64 17.56 -4.77 -19.57
C GLU A 64 17.52 -5.87 -18.50
N THR A 65 16.41 -6.60 -18.46
CA THR A 65 16.20 -7.67 -17.50
C THR A 65 16.66 -9.02 -18.07
N PHE A 66 17.15 -9.92 -17.22
CA PHE A 66 17.45 -11.29 -17.64
C PHE A 66 16.19 -12.03 -18.11
N THR A 67 16.33 -12.96 -19.06
CA THR A 67 15.22 -13.81 -19.49
C THR A 67 14.70 -14.60 -18.27
N THR A 68 13.42 -14.44 -17.97
CA THR A 68 12.73 -15.15 -16.89
C THR A 68 11.60 -16.03 -17.44
N ALA A 69 11.18 -17.02 -16.66
CA ALA A 69 10.01 -17.81 -17.01
C ALA A 69 8.76 -16.91 -17.09
N ARG A 70 7.94 -17.12 -18.13
CA ARG A 70 6.67 -16.40 -18.31
C ARG A 70 5.76 -16.63 -17.11
N ARG A 71 5.32 -15.55 -16.46
CA ARG A 71 4.40 -15.60 -15.31
C ARG A 71 2.94 -15.80 -15.75
N ASN A 72 2.59 -15.25 -16.91
CA ASN A 72 1.24 -15.31 -17.45
C ASN A 72 1.09 -16.51 -18.38
N VAL A 73 0.01 -17.25 -18.20
CA VAL A 73 -0.40 -18.32 -19.13
C VAL A 73 -0.92 -17.66 -20.39
N LEU A 74 -0.36 -18.01 -21.54
CA LEU A 74 -0.90 -17.57 -22.83
C LEU A 74 -2.27 -18.21 -23.06
N ASP A 75 -3.29 -17.37 -23.26
CA ASP A 75 -4.61 -17.85 -23.67
C ASP A 75 -4.61 -18.20 -25.17
N LEU A 76 -4.36 -19.48 -25.44
CA LEU A 76 -4.47 -20.08 -26.77
C LEU A 76 -5.86 -20.67 -27.04
N SER A 77 -6.75 -20.65 -26.05
CA SER A 77 -8.07 -21.29 -26.12
C SER A 77 -9.12 -20.43 -26.82
N ALA A 78 -8.95 -19.10 -26.77
CA ALA A 78 -9.90 -18.13 -27.34
C ALA A 78 -10.16 -18.29 -28.84
N GLN A 79 -9.26 -18.94 -29.60
CA GLN A 79 -9.39 -19.17 -31.04
C GLN A 79 -9.74 -20.62 -31.42
N VAL A 80 -9.91 -21.51 -30.43
CA VAL A 80 -10.29 -22.91 -30.69
C VAL A 80 -11.73 -22.97 -31.20
N GLY A 81 -11.93 -23.61 -32.36
CA GLY A 81 -13.25 -23.80 -32.97
C GLY A 81 -13.81 -22.59 -33.74
N LYS A 82 -13.08 -21.48 -33.84
CA LYS A 82 -13.49 -20.30 -34.61
C LYS A 82 -12.97 -20.39 -36.04
N THR A 83 -13.86 -20.21 -37.01
CA THR A 83 -13.48 -20.13 -38.44
C THR A 83 -13.57 -18.67 -38.88
N GLN A 84 -12.48 -18.11 -39.38
CA GLN A 84 -12.43 -16.72 -39.85
C GLN A 84 -12.22 -16.69 -41.38
N LEU A 85 -13.07 -15.94 -42.09
CA LEU A 85 -12.88 -15.66 -43.50
C LEU A 85 -11.75 -14.64 -43.67
N VAL A 86 -10.63 -15.08 -44.24
CA VAL A 86 -9.48 -14.23 -44.54
C VAL A 86 -9.51 -13.85 -46.02
N PRO A 87 -9.59 -12.56 -46.38
CA PRO A 87 -9.61 -12.15 -47.77
C PRO A 87 -8.30 -12.52 -48.46
N ALA A 88 -8.38 -13.01 -49.70
CA ALA A 88 -7.23 -13.37 -50.53
C ALA A 88 -6.40 -12.11 -50.83
N GLY A 89 -5.36 -11.88 -50.04
CA GLY A 89 -4.54 -10.66 -50.06
C GLY A 89 -4.19 -10.14 -48.66
N ALA A 90 -5.01 -10.42 -47.65
CA ALA A 90 -4.66 -10.25 -46.23
C ALA A 90 -3.76 -11.39 -45.70
N GLY A 91 -3.26 -12.23 -46.62
CA GLY A 91 -2.35 -13.31 -46.34
C GLY A 91 -0.96 -12.77 -46.00
N VAL A 92 -0.60 -12.89 -44.72
CA VAL A 92 0.80 -13.01 -44.28
C VAL A 92 1.68 -11.81 -44.65
N GLY A 93 1.14 -10.60 -44.54
CA GLY A 93 2.01 -9.43 -44.34
C GLY A 93 2.69 -9.60 -42.98
N LYS A 94 4.02 -9.54 -42.93
CA LYS A 94 4.75 -9.59 -41.65
C LYS A 94 4.28 -8.49 -40.69
N ARG A 95 3.71 -7.38 -41.17
CA ARG A 95 3.34 -6.23 -40.34
C ARG A 95 1.84 -5.96 -40.30
N GLY A 96 1.32 -5.67 -39.11
CA GLY A 96 -0.06 -5.26 -38.87
C GLY A 96 -0.94 -6.36 -38.25
N ARG A 97 -2.10 -5.97 -37.70
CA ARG A 97 -3.08 -6.87 -37.06
C ARG A 97 -3.89 -7.63 -38.13
N GLY A 98 -3.40 -8.79 -38.52
CA GLY A 98 -4.06 -9.68 -39.47
C GLY A 98 -4.82 -10.82 -38.79
N ALA A 99 -5.32 -11.77 -39.59
CA ALA A 99 -5.91 -13.00 -39.06
C ALA A 99 -4.81 -13.92 -38.49
N GLY A 100 -4.91 -14.26 -37.20
CA GLY A 100 -3.95 -15.08 -36.47
C GLY A 100 -3.64 -14.57 -35.06
N PHE A 101 -2.46 -14.93 -34.55
CA PHE A 101 -1.91 -14.44 -33.28
C PHE A 101 -1.03 -13.22 -33.55
N TYR A 102 -1.33 -12.10 -32.91
CA TYR A 102 -0.59 -10.84 -33.09
C TYR A 102 0.32 -10.55 -31.91
N CYS A 103 1.56 -10.14 -32.21
CA CYS A 103 2.54 -9.69 -31.24
C CYS A 103 2.66 -8.16 -31.25
N GLU A 104 2.35 -7.51 -30.13
CA GLU A 104 2.37 -6.04 -30.04
C GLU A 104 3.79 -5.45 -30.02
N SER A 105 4.76 -6.15 -29.42
CA SER A 105 6.14 -5.65 -29.31
C SER A 105 6.92 -5.71 -30.63
N CYS A 106 6.49 -6.56 -31.56
CA CYS A 106 7.18 -6.78 -32.84
C CYS A 106 6.36 -6.35 -34.06
N ASP A 107 5.10 -5.98 -33.85
CA ASP A 107 4.11 -5.69 -34.90
C ASP A 107 3.97 -6.82 -35.93
N LEU A 108 4.14 -8.08 -35.49
CA LEU A 108 4.06 -9.26 -36.35
C LEU A 108 2.79 -10.09 -36.07
N THR A 109 2.15 -10.58 -37.13
CA THR A 109 1.05 -11.55 -37.03
C THR A 109 1.51 -12.93 -37.49
N PHE A 110 1.18 -13.96 -36.70
CA PHE A 110 1.51 -15.37 -36.92
C PHE A 110 0.25 -16.18 -37.18
N LYS A 111 0.35 -17.15 -38.10
CA LYS A 111 -0.79 -17.95 -38.55
C LYS A 111 -1.25 -18.97 -37.52
N ASP A 112 -0.31 -19.53 -36.77
CA ASP A 112 -0.49 -20.65 -35.85
C ASP A 112 0.16 -20.34 -34.49
N ASN A 113 -0.29 -21.08 -33.47
CA ASN A 113 0.17 -20.91 -32.08
C ASN A 113 1.63 -21.31 -31.90
N ILE A 114 2.12 -22.31 -32.64
CA ILE A 114 3.51 -22.78 -32.57
C ILE A 114 4.43 -21.66 -33.06
N SER A 115 4.21 -21.14 -34.27
CA SER A 115 5.00 -20.03 -34.80
C SER A 115 4.94 -18.78 -33.92
N TYR A 116 3.79 -18.51 -33.29
CA TYR A 116 3.65 -17.42 -32.33
C TYR A 116 4.51 -17.63 -31.08
N VAL A 117 4.47 -18.82 -30.47
CA VAL A 117 5.26 -19.14 -29.27
C VAL A 117 6.76 -19.16 -29.59
N GLU A 118 7.15 -19.70 -30.73
CA GLU A 118 8.55 -19.64 -31.20
C GLU A 118 9.01 -18.19 -31.35
N HIS A 119 8.19 -17.32 -31.94
CA HIS A 119 8.48 -15.90 -32.05
C HIS A 119 8.72 -15.22 -30.70
N LEU A 120 7.87 -15.47 -29.70
CA LEU A 120 8.03 -14.89 -28.36
C LEU A 120 9.38 -15.27 -27.72
N ASN A 121 9.96 -16.41 -28.10
CA ASN A 121 11.26 -16.87 -27.60
C ASN A 121 12.44 -16.43 -28.49
N THR A 122 12.20 -15.70 -29.59
CA THR A 122 13.29 -15.24 -30.47
C THR A 122 14.06 -14.08 -29.84
N PHE A 123 15.37 -14.03 -30.12
CA PHE A 123 16.26 -12.93 -29.72
C PHE A 123 15.71 -11.55 -30.09
N GLN A 124 15.08 -11.44 -31.26
CA GLN A 124 14.50 -10.18 -31.74
C GLN A 124 13.29 -9.74 -30.90
N HIS A 125 12.44 -10.68 -30.48
CA HIS A 125 11.33 -10.37 -29.58
C HIS A 125 11.84 -9.97 -28.20
N LEU A 126 12.79 -10.71 -27.66
CA LEU A 126 13.38 -10.44 -26.34
C LEU A 126 14.01 -9.05 -26.27
N ILE A 127 14.79 -8.66 -27.28
CA ILE A 127 15.34 -7.29 -27.39
C ILE A 127 14.23 -6.25 -27.41
N ASN A 128 13.19 -6.46 -28.22
CA ASN A 128 12.08 -5.50 -28.31
C ASN A 128 11.33 -5.36 -26.99
N THR A 129 11.33 -6.40 -26.15
CA THR A 129 10.75 -6.38 -24.80
C THR A 129 11.73 -5.92 -23.71
N GLY A 130 12.98 -5.58 -24.06
CA GLY A 130 14.00 -5.18 -23.08
C GLY A 130 14.54 -6.33 -22.22
N GLN A 131 14.55 -7.55 -22.77
CA GLN A 131 15.09 -8.75 -22.13
C GLN A 131 16.37 -9.23 -22.83
N THR A 132 17.37 -9.60 -22.03
CA THR A 132 18.59 -10.22 -22.54
C THR A 132 18.38 -11.73 -22.71
N THR A 133 19.06 -12.38 -23.67
CA THR A 133 19.02 -13.85 -23.80
C THR A 133 19.73 -14.61 -22.69
N GLU A 134 20.40 -13.90 -21.79
CA GLU A 134 21.06 -14.52 -20.67
C GLU A 134 20.03 -14.87 -19.61
N VAL A 135 20.10 -16.12 -19.14
CA VAL A 135 19.26 -16.61 -18.05
C VAL A 135 20.03 -16.43 -16.76
N LYS A 136 19.41 -15.83 -15.74
CA LYS A 136 20.00 -15.72 -14.40
C LYS A 136 20.29 -17.13 -13.86
N ARG A 137 21.56 -17.43 -13.59
CA ARG A 137 21.94 -18.66 -12.91
C ARG A 137 21.56 -18.55 -11.43
N ALA A 138 20.82 -19.52 -10.92
CA ALA A 138 20.42 -19.55 -9.52
C ALA A 138 21.65 -19.73 -8.63
N THR A 139 21.72 -19.00 -7.51
CA THR A 139 22.78 -19.18 -6.51
C THR A 139 22.49 -20.37 -5.59
N VAL A 140 23.50 -20.87 -4.88
CA VAL A 140 23.33 -21.96 -3.90
C VAL A 140 22.37 -21.55 -2.78
N GLU A 141 22.39 -20.27 -2.41
CA GLU A 141 21.52 -19.68 -1.39
C GLU A 141 20.06 -19.67 -1.87
N GLU A 142 19.78 -19.16 -3.07
CA GLU A 142 18.44 -19.16 -3.68
C GLU A 142 17.86 -20.58 -3.80
N VAL A 143 18.71 -21.58 -4.09
CA VAL A 143 18.30 -22.98 -4.14
C VAL A 143 17.94 -23.51 -2.75
N ARG A 144 18.72 -23.18 -1.71
CA ARG A 144 18.42 -23.56 -0.33
C ARG A 144 17.12 -22.96 0.16
N GLU A 145 16.90 -21.67 -0.06
CA GLU A 145 15.64 -21.00 0.30
C GLU A 145 14.44 -21.63 -0.39
N ARG A 146 14.60 -22.00 -1.66
CA ARG A 146 13.54 -22.67 -2.41
C ARG A 146 13.25 -24.07 -1.87
N ILE A 147 14.26 -24.82 -1.46
CA ILE A 147 14.11 -26.13 -0.80
C ILE A 147 13.38 -25.95 0.53
N ASP A 148 13.81 -24.98 1.36
CA ASP A 148 13.19 -24.68 2.65
C ASP A 148 11.72 -24.28 2.51
N PHE A 149 11.39 -23.48 1.49
CA PHE A 149 10.01 -23.14 1.16
C PHE A 149 9.15 -24.39 0.87
N TYR A 150 9.65 -25.32 0.06
CA TYR A 150 8.91 -26.55 -0.24
C TYR A 150 8.80 -27.50 0.96
N ILE A 151 9.79 -27.51 1.86
CA ILE A 151 9.71 -28.25 3.12
C ILE A 151 8.58 -27.69 3.99
N ARG A 152 8.54 -26.37 4.21
CA ARG A 152 7.46 -25.70 4.97
C ARG A 152 6.08 -25.97 4.37
N LYS A 153 5.95 -25.80 3.05
CA LYS A 153 4.69 -26.08 2.34
C LYS A 153 4.23 -27.54 2.51
N LYS A 154 5.17 -28.48 2.55
CA LYS A 154 4.88 -29.91 2.79
C LYS A 154 4.44 -30.15 4.24
N GLU A 155 4.99 -29.44 5.20
CA GLU A 155 4.58 -29.51 6.61
C GLU A 155 3.18 -28.92 6.83
N GLU A 156 2.88 -27.78 6.21
CA GLU A 156 1.53 -27.18 6.23
C GLU A 156 0.49 -28.14 5.64
N LEU A 157 0.75 -28.69 4.45
CA LEU A 157 -0.13 -29.69 3.83
C LEU A 157 -0.28 -30.95 4.70
N LYS A 158 0.76 -31.35 5.45
CA LYS A 158 0.65 -32.46 6.41
C LYS A 158 -0.24 -32.08 7.60
N LYS A 159 -0.10 -30.87 8.15
CA LYS A 159 -0.95 -30.34 9.24
C LYS A 159 -2.42 -30.27 8.80
N GLU A 160 -2.69 -29.82 7.57
CA GLU A 160 -4.04 -29.81 7.00
C GLU A 160 -4.65 -31.22 6.87
N ARG A 161 -3.81 -32.23 6.61
CA ARG A 161 -4.22 -33.63 6.48
C ARG A 161 -4.48 -34.34 7.81
N VAL A 162 -4.27 -33.67 8.95
CA VAL A 162 -4.57 -34.21 10.29
C VAL A 162 -6.08 -34.14 10.54
N THR A 163 -6.74 -35.30 10.42
CA THR A 163 -8.21 -35.44 10.48
C THR A 163 -8.75 -35.94 11.82
N THR A 164 -7.90 -36.29 12.80
CA THR A 164 -8.36 -36.79 14.11
C THR A 164 -8.39 -35.67 15.17
N LEU A 165 -9.36 -35.73 16.09
CA LEU A 165 -9.55 -34.70 17.12
C LEU A 165 -8.38 -34.67 18.12
N ASP A 166 -7.85 -35.83 18.50
CA ASP A 166 -6.76 -35.96 19.47
C ASP A 166 -5.43 -35.39 18.93
N GLU A 167 -5.09 -35.64 17.67
CA GLU A 167 -3.90 -35.07 17.05
C GLU A 167 -3.98 -33.53 16.94
N ARG A 168 -5.19 -32.97 16.75
CA ARG A 168 -5.42 -31.52 16.77
C ARG A 168 -5.29 -30.91 18.17
N LEU A 169 -5.69 -31.64 19.21
CA LEU A 169 -5.52 -31.20 20.61
C LEU A 169 -4.05 -31.21 21.03
N GLN A 170 -3.30 -32.24 20.64
CA GLN A 170 -1.85 -32.34 20.89
C GLN A 170 -1.07 -31.23 20.17
N LEU A 171 -1.36 -30.96 18.89
CA LEU A 171 -0.73 -29.85 18.15
C LEU A 171 -0.98 -28.50 18.82
N ARG A 172 -2.18 -28.26 19.35
CA ARG A 172 -2.51 -27.03 20.09
C ARG A 172 -1.84 -26.96 21.47
N GLU A 173 -1.59 -28.09 22.13
CA GLU A 173 -0.78 -28.13 23.35
C GLU A 173 0.68 -27.82 23.06
N GLU A 174 1.27 -28.45 22.04
CA GLU A 174 2.65 -28.17 21.62
C GLU A 174 2.84 -26.71 21.17
N GLU A 175 1.87 -26.12 20.45
CA GLU A 175 1.91 -24.70 20.09
C GLU A 175 1.85 -23.79 21.32
N ARG A 176 0.99 -24.10 22.31
CA ARG A 176 0.93 -23.36 23.58
C ARG A 176 2.22 -23.50 24.39
N GLU A 177 2.84 -24.68 24.40
CA GLU A 177 4.12 -24.90 25.08
C GLU A 177 5.26 -24.12 24.42
N LYS A 178 5.33 -24.12 23.08
CA LYS A 178 6.31 -23.32 22.31
C LYS A 178 6.11 -21.83 22.54
N GLU A 179 4.87 -21.34 22.54
CA GLU A 179 4.57 -19.94 22.83
C GLU A 179 4.99 -19.56 24.26
N LEU A 180 4.74 -20.44 25.24
CA LEU A 180 5.20 -20.25 26.61
C LEU A 180 6.73 -20.25 26.71
N GLU A 181 7.41 -21.10 25.96
CA GLU A 181 8.87 -21.19 25.91
C GLU A 181 9.48 -19.95 25.25
N GLU A 182 8.93 -19.49 24.13
CA GLU A 182 9.32 -18.23 23.48
C GLU A 182 9.08 -17.03 24.40
N ARG A 183 7.95 -16.99 25.12
CA ARG A 183 7.67 -15.94 26.10
C ARG A 183 8.67 -15.99 27.27
N ARG A 184 9.09 -17.18 27.70
CA ARG A 184 10.15 -17.36 28.71
C ARG A 184 11.52 -16.94 28.18
N LYS A 185 11.82 -17.18 26.90
CA LYS A 185 13.06 -16.75 26.25
C LYS A 185 13.10 -15.24 26.10
N LYS A 186 12.04 -14.61 25.58
CA LYS A 186 11.89 -13.15 25.50
C LYS A 186 12.04 -12.47 26.86
N ARG A 187 11.41 -13.01 27.91
CA ARG A 187 11.58 -12.51 29.28
C ARG A 187 13.03 -12.62 29.76
N ARG A 188 13.71 -13.73 29.48
CA ARG A 188 15.14 -13.92 29.81
C ARG A 188 16.03 -12.94 29.06
N ASP A 189 15.85 -12.80 27.75
CA ASP A 189 16.59 -11.86 26.91
C ASP A 189 16.36 -10.40 27.34
N GLU A 190 15.14 -10.04 27.77
CA GLU A 190 14.81 -8.71 28.30
C GLU A 190 15.47 -8.47 29.67
N THR A 191 15.47 -9.45 30.57
CA THR A 191 16.19 -9.34 31.86
C THR A 191 17.70 -9.28 31.67
N GLU A 192 18.26 -10.03 30.72
CA GLU A 192 19.68 -10.00 30.35
C GLU A 192 20.05 -8.61 29.82
N LYS A 193 19.26 -8.06 28.89
CA LYS A 193 19.46 -6.69 28.36
C LYS A 193 19.38 -5.62 29.45
N LYS A 194 18.43 -5.73 30.39
CA LYS A 194 18.33 -4.80 31.54
C LYS A 194 19.54 -4.92 32.47
N ARG A 195 20.08 -6.12 32.69
CA ARG A 195 21.30 -6.33 33.46
C ARG A 195 22.52 -5.72 32.76
N VAL A 196 22.72 -6.00 31.48
CA VAL A 196 23.81 -5.43 30.67
C VAL A 196 23.73 -3.90 30.64
N ALA A 197 22.54 -3.33 30.43
CA ALA A 197 22.35 -1.87 30.45
C ALA A 197 22.63 -1.26 31.83
N LYS A 198 22.32 -1.97 32.92
CA LYS A 198 22.64 -1.54 34.28
C LYS A 198 24.14 -1.60 34.55
N GLU A 199 24.82 -2.67 34.12
CA GLU A 199 26.27 -2.81 34.22
C GLU A 199 27.01 -1.78 33.35
N GLU A 200 26.52 -1.46 32.15
CA GLU A 200 27.02 -0.37 31.32
C GLU A 200 26.78 0.99 31.98
N ALA A 201 25.60 1.25 32.53
CA ALA A 201 25.30 2.49 33.25
C ALA A 201 26.16 2.64 34.52
N GLU A 202 26.45 1.56 35.24
CA GLU A 202 27.35 1.55 36.40
C GLU A 202 28.81 1.78 35.99
N LYS A 203 29.26 1.20 34.87
CA LYS A 203 30.59 1.48 34.28
C LYS A 203 30.73 2.93 33.82
N ILE A 204 29.70 3.47 33.14
CA ILE A 204 29.66 4.87 32.72
C ILE A 204 29.70 5.80 33.94
N LYS A 205 29.00 5.45 35.04
CA LYS A 205 29.06 6.17 36.32
C LYS A 205 30.40 6.07 37.04
N THR A 206 31.19 5.01 36.80
CA THR A 206 32.52 4.86 37.41
C THR A 206 33.62 5.52 36.59
N GLU A 207 33.46 5.64 35.27
CA GLU A 207 34.42 6.33 34.38
C GLU A 207 34.26 7.86 34.36
N TYR A 208 33.07 8.40 34.61
CA TYR A 208 32.83 9.84 34.73
C TYR A 208 32.28 10.17 36.12
N GLY A 209 33.13 10.77 36.95
CA GLY A 209 32.82 11.14 38.33
C GLY A 209 31.63 12.09 38.47
N ASP A 210 30.92 11.87 39.58
CA ASP A 210 29.79 12.60 40.15
C ASP A 210 30.01 14.12 40.20
N ASP A 211 29.38 14.86 39.29
CA ASP A 211 28.91 16.22 39.54
C ASP A 211 27.45 16.34 39.11
N SER A 212 26.67 16.91 40.01
CA SER A 212 25.23 16.79 40.09
C SER A 212 24.49 17.73 39.16
N SER A 213 23.48 17.22 38.46
CA SER A 213 22.13 17.83 38.43
C SER A 213 21.12 16.90 37.72
N ASP A 214 20.13 16.47 38.50
CA ASP A 214 18.78 16.04 38.15
C ASP A 214 18.48 15.43 36.74
N PRO A 215 18.14 14.13 36.65
CA PRO A 215 17.71 13.50 35.39
C PRO A 215 16.20 13.70 35.08
N LEU A 216 15.54 14.71 35.65
CA LEU A 216 14.07 14.86 35.59
C LEU A 216 13.54 15.88 34.56
N ALA A 217 14.38 16.36 33.63
CA ALA A 217 14.00 17.40 32.66
C ALA A 217 14.24 17.07 31.17
N MET A 218 14.22 15.79 30.76
CA MET A 218 14.33 15.41 29.33
C MET A 218 12.99 15.27 28.57
N SER A 219 11.91 15.96 28.99
CA SER A 219 10.58 15.84 28.35
C SER A 219 10.13 17.07 27.53
N ALA A 220 11.05 17.86 26.99
CA ALA A 220 10.72 18.92 26.02
C ALA A 220 11.91 19.12 25.07
N THR A 221 11.96 18.55 23.88
CA THR A 221 11.28 19.08 22.69
C THR A 221 11.62 18.18 21.49
N SER A 222 10.92 17.07 21.29
CA SER A 222 11.02 16.33 20.02
C SER A 222 10.28 17.10 18.92
N ALA A 223 10.78 17.05 17.68
CA ALA A 223 10.12 17.69 16.54
C ALA A 223 8.65 17.24 16.40
N ALA A 224 8.38 15.95 16.69
CA ALA A 224 7.05 15.37 16.79
C ALA A 224 6.18 16.07 17.84
N GLY A 225 6.68 16.27 19.06
CA GLY A 225 5.95 16.93 20.14
C GLY A 225 5.62 18.40 19.83
N SER A 226 6.50 19.12 19.15
CA SER A 226 6.23 20.50 18.70
C SER A 226 5.15 20.55 17.61
N LEU A 227 5.18 19.61 16.66
CA LEU A 227 4.16 19.49 15.61
C LEU A 227 2.78 19.16 16.21
N LEU A 228 2.71 18.19 17.12
CA LEU A 228 1.46 17.78 17.77
C LEU A 228 0.82 18.91 18.57
N ARG A 229 1.63 19.71 19.30
CA ARG A 229 1.12 20.90 20.00
C ARG A 229 0.48 21.91 19.04
N ARG A 230 1.11 22.15 17.88
CA ARG A 230 0.57 23.04 16.86
C ARG A 230 -0.75 22.50 16.31
N GLN A 231 -0.78 21.24 15.90
CA GLN A 231 -1.96 20.59 15.33
C GLN A 231 -3.13 20.53 16.33
N LEU A 232 -2.86 20.25 17.61
CA LEU A 232 -3.89 20.27 18.65
C LEU A 232 -4.52 21.66 18.80
N LYS A 233 -3.69 22.70 18.80
CA LYS A 233 -4.14 24.09 18.90
C LYS A 233 -4.93 24.54 17.68
N GLU A 234 -4.55 24.07 16.49
CA GLU A 234 -5.28 24.31 15.24
C GLU A 234 -6.66 23.65 15.28
N MET A 235 -6.72 22.37 15.65
CA MET A 235 -7.97 21.65 15.82
C MET A 235 -8.91 22.28 16.84
N GLN A 236 -8.41 22.68 18.01
CA GLN A 236 -9.23 23.32 19.06
C GLN A 236 -9.75 24.71 18.65
N LYS A 237 -9.08 25.39 17.72
CA LYS A 237 -9.50 26.70 17.21
C LYS A 237 -10.42 26.59 16.01
N SER A 238 -10.30 25.52 15.23
CA SER A 238 -11.14 25.28 14.06
C SER A 238 -12.59 25.14 14.52
N LYS A 239 -13.46 26.06 14.03
CA LYS A 239 -14.91 26.00 14.28
C LYS A 239 -15.63 25.06 13.31
N ASP A 240 -14.88 24.50 12.35
CA ASP A 240 -15.38 23.85 11.15
C ASP A 240 -15.40 22.32 11.25
N LEU A 241 -15.17 21.74 12.43
CA LEU A 241 -15.24 20.29 12.68
C LEU A 241 -16.51 19.94 13.49
N PRO A 242 -17.70 19.98 12.89
CA PRO A 242 -18.93 19.57 13.57
C PRO A 242 -18.82 18.10 13.95
N GLY A 243 -19.07 17.80 15.23
CA GLY A 243 -19.10 16.42 15.71
C GLY A 243 -17.77 15.85 16.21
N ILE A 244 -16.69 16.63 16.24
CA ILE A 244 -15.38 16.18 16.77
C ILE A 244 -14.99 17.02 17.98
N SER A 245 -14.65 16.36 19.08
CA SER A 245 -13.97 16.96 20.21
C SER A 245 -12.68 16.22 20.50
N CYS A 246 -11.57 16.93 20.74
CA CYS A 246 -10.28 16.33 21.05
C CYS A 246 -9.55 17.07 22.18
N GLY A 247 -8.87 16.31 23.03
CA GLY A 247 -8.05 16.82 24.12
C GLY A 247 -6.90 15.87 24.45
N LEU A 248 -6.04 16.27 25.38
CA LEU A 248 -4.99 15.40 25.90
C LEU A 248 -5.57 14.49 26.99
N VAL A 249 -5.12 13.24 27.03
CA VAL A 249 -5.44 12.34 28.16
C VAL A 249 -4.77 12.84 29.44
N SER A 250 -3.57 13.40 29.32
CA SER A 250 -2.82 14.01 30.42
C SER A 250 -1.99 15.19 29.90
N ASP A 251 -1.95 16.28 30.66
CA ASP A 251 -1.21 17.50 30.28
C ASP A 251 0.31 17.30 30.15
N SER A 252 0.84 16.20 30.70
CA SER A 252 2.25 15.83 30.58
C SER A 252 2.58 15.07 29.29
N ASN A 253 1.60 14.42 28.65
CA ASN A 253 1.82 13.56 27.49
C ASN A 253 1.08 14.06 26.24
N PHE A 254 1.83 14.70 25.33
CA PHE A 254 1.31 15.21 24.06
C PHE A 254 1.10 14.14 22.98
N PHE A 255 1.54 12.90 23.22
CA PHE A 255 1.42 11.77 22.28
C PHE A 255 0.14 10.94 22.51
N GLU A 256 -0.68 11.27 23.51
CA GLU A 256 -1.92 10.56 23.81
C GLU A 256 -3.10 11.51 23.88
N TRP A 257 -3.99 11.40 22.91
CA TRP A 257 -5.17 12.26 22.82
C TRP A 257 -6.43 11.44 23.09
N GLU A 258 -7.37 12.06 23.80
CA GLU A 258 -8.74 11.58 23.93
C GLU A 258 -9.59 12.30 22.89
N VAL A 259 -10.37 11.53 22.14
CA VAL A 259 -11.25 12.02 21.08
C VAL A 259 -12.67 11.57 21.37
N MET A 260 -13.61 12.48 21.22
CA MET A 260 -15.04 12.22 21.31
C MET A 260 -15.66 12.51 19.93
N LEU A 261 -16.23 11.47 19.32
CA LEU A 261 -16.87 11.51 18.00
C LEU A 261 -18.39 11.47 18.17
N MET A 262 -19.03 12.60 17.87
CA MET A 262 -20.47 12.77 17.86
C MET A 262 -20.95 12.60 16.41
N ILE A 263 -21.66 11.52 16.15
CA ILE A 263 -22.13 11.18 14.81
C ILE A 263 -23.47 11.89 14.56
N ASN A 264 -23.55 12.65 13.47
CA ASN A 264 -24.78 13.35 13.07
C ASN A 264 -25.97 12.39 12.95
N ASP A 265 -27.16 12.83 13.36
CA ASP A 265 -28.41 12.08 13.37
C ASP A 265 -28.80 11.53 11.99
N ASP A 266 -28.39 12.24 10.93
CA ASP A 266 -28.61 11.84 9.54
C ASP A 266 -27.87 10.55 9.14
N CYS A 267 -26.89 10.10 9.95
CA CYS A 267 -26.18 8.87 9.70
C CYS A 267 -27.10 7.65 9.89
N LYS A 268 -27.27 6.89 8.80
CA LYS A 268 -28.20 5.76 8.69
C LYS A 268 -28.09 4.76 9.86
N TYR A 269 -26.88 4.32 10.17
CA TYR A 269 -26.64 3.25 11.15
C TYR A 269 -26.28 3.79 12.54
N TYR A 270 -25.48 4.85 12.59
CA TYR A 270 -24.83 5.33 13.82
C TYR A 270 -25.29 6.72 14.27
N GLY A 271 -26.30 7.31 13.62
CA GLY A 271 -26.74 8.67 13.94
C GLY A 271 -27.17 8.84 15.39
N GLY A 272 -26.69 9.93 16.00
CA GLY A 272 -26.84 10.25 17.41
C GLY A 272 -25.82 9.58 18.34
N GLY A 273 -24.90 8.77 17.82
CA GLY A 273 -23.89 8.06 18.63
C GLY A 273 -22.75 8.96 19.09
N ASN A 274 -22.29 8.73 20.33
CA ASN A 274 -21.19 9.46 20.97
C ASN A 274 -20.04 8.50 21.34
N PHE A 275 -19.10 8.31 20.42
CA PHE A 275 -18.04 7.32 20.59
C PHE A 275 -16.74 7.97 21.09
N ARG A 276 -16.23 7.44 22.20
CA ARG A 276 -14.94 7.84 22.77
C ARG A 276 -13.83 7.00 22.17
N ALA A 277 -12.73 7.63 21.79
CA ALA A 277 -11.54 6.99 21.25
C ALA A 277 -10.26 7.57 21.86
N LYS A 278 -9.18 6.79 21.81
CA LYS A 278 -7.81 7.20 22.11
C LYS A 278 -7.02 7.23 20.82
N LEU A 279 -6.33 8.34 20.58
CA LEU A 279 -5.40 8.51 19.48
C LEU A 279 -3.99 8.58 20.05
N VAL A 280 -3.18 7.55 19.76
CA VAL A 280 -1.82 7.41 20.30
C VAL A 280 -0.81 7.60 19.18
N PHE A 281 0.08 8.57 19.34
CA PHE A 281 1.09 8.94 18.36
C PHE A 281 2.43 8.28 18.68
N PRO A 282 3.14 7.72 17.67
CA PRO A 282 4.50 7.23 17.88
C PRO A 282 5.49 8.41 18.00
N GLU A 283 6.65 8.17 18.62
CA GLU A 283 7.73 9.16 18.69
C GLU A 283 8.26 9.57 17.31
N THR A 284 8.10 8.68 16.32
CA THR A 284 8.50 8.89 14.92
C THR A 284 7.46 9.66 14.10
N TYR A 285 6.36 10.15 14.70
CA TYR A 285 5.37 10.97 14.02
C TYR A 285 5.99 12.25 13.45
N PRO A 286 5.67 12.68 12.20
CA PRO A 286 4.63 12.17 11.30
C PRO A 286 5.09 11.10 10.30
N LEU A 287 6.27 10.50 10.45
CA LEU A 287 6.75 9.46 9.53
C LEU A 287 5.93 8.17 9.62
N MET A 288 5.52 7.81 10.84
CA MET A 288 4.61 6.68 11.10
C MET A 288 3.22 7.18 11.52
N PRO A 289 2.15 6.47 11.15
CA PRO A 289 0.79 6.84 11.53
C PRO A 289 0.55 6.65 13.04
N PRO A 290 -0.38 7.42 13.63
CA PRO A 290 -0.90 7.12 14.96
C PRO A 290 -1.81 5.89 14.96
N THR A 291 -2.16 5.39 16.14
CA THR A 291 -3.18 4.35 16.32
C THR A 291 -4.43 4.96 16.94
N LEU A 292 -5.60 4.74 16.31
CA LEU A 292 -6.90 5.13 16.86
C LEU A 292 -7.64 3.89 17.41
N THR A 293 -8.01 3.93 18.68
CA THR A 293 -8.69 2.84 19.39
C THR A 293 -9.92 3.37 20.11
N PHE A 294 -11.09 2.84 19.75
CA PHE A 294 -12.35 3.13 20.43
C PHE A 294 -12.39 2.49 21.82
N GLN A 295 -12.89 3.27 22.78
CA GLN A 295 -13.15 2.81 24.15
C GLN A 295 -14.55 2.22 24.24
N THR A 296 -14.85 1.58 25.37
CA THR A 296 -16.18 1.03 25.64
C THR A 296 -17.23 2.15 25.81
N PRO A 297 -18.41 2.04 25.17
CA PRO A 297 -18.84 0.94 24.30
C PRO A 297 -18.19 0.99 22.91
N ILE A 298 -17.63 -0.14 22.49
CA ILE A 298 -16.95 -0.25 21.20
C ILE A 298 -18.01 -0.29 20.09
N PRO A 299 -17.96 0.60 19.10
CA PRO A 299 -18.91 0.60 17.99
C PRO A 299 -18.82 -0.70 17.18
N PHE A 300 -19.96 -1.34 16.96
CA PHE A 300 -20.05 -2.49 16.07
C PHE A 300 -19.93 -2.03 14.60
N HIS A 301 -18.76 -2.24 13.98
CA HIS A 301 -18.43 -1.69 12.66
C HIS A 301 -17.48 -2.63 11.87
N PRO A 302 -17.62 -2.77 10.53
CA PRO A 302 -16.77 -3.64 9.71
C PRO A 302 -15.27 -3.39 9.84
N ASN A 303 -14.86 -2.12 9.97
CA ASN A 303 -13.45 -1.72 10.03
C ASN A 303 -12.92 -1.48 11.46
N ILE A 304 -13.66 -1.90 12.49
CA ILE A 304 -13.24 -1.77 13.89
C ILE A 304 -13.12 -3.17 14.50
N TYR A 305 -11.93 -3.49 14.99
CA TYR A 305 -11.66 -4.75 15.66
C TYR A 305 -12.44 -4.88 16.98
N GLU A 306 -12.58 -6.10 17.49
CA GLU A 306 -13.24 -6.36 18.79
C GLU A 306 -12.55 -5.66 19.96
N ASN A 307 -11.24 -5.38 19.83
CA ASN A 307 -10.46 -4.62 20.81
C ASN A 307 -10.63 -3.08 20.67
N GLY A 308 -11.46 -2.62 19.73
CA GLY A 308 -11.72 -1.21 19.47
C GLY A 308 -10.75 -0.54 18.48
N LYS A 309 -9.68 -1.21 18.04
CA LYS A 309 -8.73 -0.62 17.09
C LYS A 309 -9.38 -0.39 15.72
N LEU A 310 -9.22 0.82 15.17
CA LEU A 310 -9.67 1.17 13.82
C LEU A 310 -8.67 0.71 12.77
N CYS A 311 -9.17 0.17 11.65
CA CYS A 311 -8.37 -0.33 10.54
C CYS A 311 -8.82 0.31 9.22
N ILE A 312 -8.11 1.34 8.76
CA ILE A 312 -8.36 2.02 7.49
C ILE A 312 -7.04 2.37 6.82
N SER A 313 -7.04 2.50 5.49
CA SER A 313 -5.84 2.69 4.67
C SER A 313 -4.96 3.86 5.12
N ILE A 314 -5.55 5.00 5.50
CA ILE A 314 -4.82 6.19 5.99
C ILE A 314 -4.00 5.90 7.26
N LEU A 315 -4.31 4.84 8.02
CA LEU A 315 -3.56 4.41 9.20
C LEU A 315 -2.58 3.26 8.93
N HIS A 316 -2.51 2.77 7.69
CA HIS A 316 -1.50 1.79 7.30
C HIS A 316 -0.14 2.46 7.08
N PRO A 317 0.96 1.85 7.56
CA PRO A 317 2.31 2.35 7.33
C PRO A 317 2.61 2.59 5.84
N PRO A 318 3.55 3.49 5.52
CA PRO A 318 3.90 3.86 4.14
C PRO A 318 4.65 2.76 3.34
N GLU A 319 4.68 1.52 3.82
CA GLU A 319 5.37 0.42 3.16
C GLU A 319 4.69 0.04 1.83
N GLU A 320 5.47 -0.44 0.86
CA GLU A 320 4.92 -0.96 -0.38
C GLU A 320 4.09 -2.22 -0.09
N ASP A 321 2.82 -2.19 -0.50
CA ASP A 321 1.96 -3.35 -0.40
C ASP A 321 2.58 -4.51 -1.17
N GLN A 322 2.90 -5.59 -0.46
CA GLN A 322 3.36 -6.82 -1.09
C GLN A 322 2.34 -7.36 -2.11
N TYR A 323 1.06 -7.02 -1.95
CA TYR A 323 -0.04 -7.53 -2.76
C TYR A 323 -0.68 -6.48 -3.69
N GLY A 324 -0.27 -5.20 -3.59
CA GLY A 324 -0.71 -4.12 -4.47
C GLY A 324 -2.20 -3.78 -4.42
N TYR A 325 -2.91 -4.06 -3.33
CA TYR A 325 -4.35 -3.80 -3.21
C TYR A 325 -4.68 -2.33 -2.93
N GLU A 326 -3.79 -1.59 -2.26
CA GLU A 326 -4.00 -0.17 -1.95
C GLU A 326 -2.91 0.69 -2.61
N GLN A 327 -3.29 1.88 -3.09
CA GLN A 327 -2.35 2.85 -3.65
C GLN A 327 -1.54 3.50 -2.54
N ALA A 328 -0.27 3.86 -2.82
CA ALA A 328 0.56 4.58 -1.84
C ALA A 328 -0.07 5.92 -1.40
N SER A 329 -0.90 6.55 -2.24
CA SER A 329 -1.64 7.78 -1.92
C SER A 329 -2.78 7.57 -0.93
N GLU A 330 -3.30 6.35 -0.80
CA GLU A 330 -4.39 6.01 0.14
C GLU A 330 -3.85 5.62 1.52
N ARG A 331 -2.54 5.39 1.62
CA ARG A 331 -1.82 5.05 2.84
C ARG A 331 -1.41 6.28 3.64
N TRP A 332 -0.88 6.05 4.84
CA TRP A 332 -0.30 7.11 5.64
C TRP A 332 0.81 7.85 4.88
N SER A 333 0.75 9.18 4.91
CA SER A 333 1.86 10.02 4.50
C SER A 333 2.04 11.16 5.50
N PRO A 334 3.25 11.72 5.66
CA PRO A 334 3.51 12.81 6.61
C PRO A 334 2.71 14.10 6.37
N VAL A 335 2.01 14.20 5.24
CA VAL A 335 1.12 15.33 4.90
C VAL A 335 -0.20 15.24 5.65
N GLN A 336 -0.62 14.03 6.05
CA GLN A 336 -1.86 13.79 6.78
C GLN A 336 -1.77 14.31 8.22
N THR A 337 -2.89 14.80 8.74
CA THR A 337 -3.02 15.38 10.09
C THR A 337 -4.03 14.61 10.93
N PRO A 338 -4.05 14.79 12.27
CA PRO A 338 -5.06 14.15 13.13
C PRO A 338 -6.48 14.48 12.68
N GLU A 339 -6.71 15.70 12.20
CA GLU A 339 -7.98 16.14 11.62
C GLU A 339 -8.39 15.28 10.42
N THR A 340 -7.49 15.05 9.45
CA THR A 340 -7.80 14.22 8.27
C THR A 340 -8.15 12.78 8.64
N ILE A 341 -7.51 12.22 9.69
CA ILE A 341 -7.82 10.88 10.21
C ILE A 341 -9.25 10.84 10.77
N LEU A 342 -9.62 11.85 11.57
CA LEU A 342 -10.94 11.90 12.20
C LEU A 342 -12.05 12.17 11.18
N LEU A 343 -11.81 13.01 10.17
CA LEU A 343 -12.73 13.22 9.05
C LEU A 343 -12.94 11.93 8.25
N SER A 344 -11.86 11.19 7.96
CA SER A 344 -11.94 9.87 7.32
C SER A 344 -12.74 8.88 8.17
N THR A 345 -12.55 8.90 9.49
CA THR A 345 -13.30 8.07 10.44
C THR A 345 -14.79 8.40 10.42
N ILE A 346 -15.19 9.68 10.42
CA ILE A 346 -16.60 10.09 10.33
C ILE A 346 -17.21 9.68 8.99
N SER A 347 -16.48 9.86 7.89
CA SER A 347 -16.92 9.42 6.56
C SER A 347 -17.21 7.91 6.54
N LEU A 348 -16.35 7.12 7.21
CA LEU A 348 -16.52 5.69 7.34
C LEU A 348 -17.80 5.30 8.10
N PHE A 349 -18.17 6.04 9.16
CA PHE A 349 -19.43 5.81 9.85
C PHE A 349 -20.66 6.09 8.97
N HIS A 350 -20.58 7.07 8.07
CA HIS A 350 -21.67 7.33 7.11
C HIS A 350 -21.76 6.25 6.04
N SER A 351 -20.62 5.75 5.58
CA SER A 351 -20.52 4.71 4.54
C SER A 351 -19.58 3.59 4.94
N PRO A 352 -20.04 2.59 5.72
CA PRO A 352 -19.20 1.48 6.16
C PRO A 352 -18.65 0.66 4.98
N ASN A 353 -17.35 0.33 5.01
CA ASN A 353 -16.67 -0.41 3.96
C ASN A 353 -16.52 -1.91 4.32
N ASP A 354 -16.91 -2.82 3.42
CA ASP A 354 -16.83 -4.27 3.59
C ASP A 354 -15.81 -4.98 2.67
N GLU A 355 -14.99 -4.23 1.93
CA GLU A 355 -13.92 -4.77 1.06
C GLU A 355 -12.77 -5.38 1.88
N SER A 356 -12.31 -4.66 2.92
CA SER A 356 -11.24 -5.09 3.83
C SER A 356 -11.67 -4.98 5.31
N PRO A 357 -12.57 -5.88 5.77
CA PRO A 357 -13.14 -5.76 7.11
C PRO A 357 -12.21 -6.29 8.21
N ALA A 358 -12.03 -5.50 9.26
CA ALA A 358 -11.43 -5.93 10.52
C ALA A 358 -12.36 -6.84 11.34
N ASN A 359 -13.68 -6.65 11.20
CA ASN A 359 -14.73 -7.43 11.84
C ASN A 359 -15.57 -8.13 10.76
N VAL A 360 -15.27 -9.42 10.56
CA VAL A 360 -15.90 -10.26 9.53
C VAL A 360 -17.40 -10.41 9.76
N GLU A 361 -17.84 -10.52 11.02
CA GLU A 361 -19.26 -10.62 11.36
C GLU A 361 -20.03 -9.33 11.03
N ALA A 362 -19.45 -8.17 11.37
CA ALA A 362 -20.06 -6.88 11.04
C ALA A 362 -20.17 -6.70 9.51
N ALA A 363 -19.15 -7.10 8.76
CA ALA A 363 -19.16 -7.05 7.30
C ALA A 363 -20.20 -7.99 6.67
N ARG A 364 -20.30 -9.24 7.17
CA ARG A 364 -21.31 -10.21 6.72
C ARG A 364 -22.72 -9.68 6.94
N LEU A 365 -23.01 -9.18 8.15
CA LEU A 365 -24.33 -8.64 8.49
C LEU A 365 -24.66 -7.37 7.68
N LEU A 366 -23.66 -6.54 7.39
CA LEU A 366 -23.84 -5.36 6.52
C LEU A 366 -24.23 -5.76 5.10
N ARG A 367 -23.57 -6.77 4.52
CA ARG A 367 -23.93 -7.31 3.20
C ARG A 367 -25.34 -7.88 3.17
N GLU A 368 -25.70 -8.69 4.16
CA GLU A 368 -27.04 -9.26 4.28
C GLU A 368 -28.14 -8.20 4.41
N GLU A 369 -27.88 -7.11 5.13
CA GLU A 369 -28.82 -6.00 5.23
C GLU A 369 -28.92 -5.20 3.93
N ARG A 370 -27.80 -4.98 3.21
CA ARG A 370 -27.79 -4.36 1.87
C ARG A 370 -28.58 -5.19 0.85
N GLU A 371 -28.53 -6.51 0.96
CA GLU A 371 -29.33 -7.46 0.18
C GLU A 371 -30.80 -7.57 0.64
N GLY A 372 -31.17 -6.90 1.74
CA GLY A 372 -32.55 -6.87 2.25
C GLY A 372 -32.99 -8.11 3.00
N LYS A 373 -32.07 -9.00 3.40
CA LYS A 373 -32.41 -10.27 4.09
C LYS A 373 -32.88 -10.02 5.51
N HIS A 374 -32.02 -9.45 6.37
CA HIS A 374 -32.30 -9.18 7.78
C HIS A 374 -31.73 -7.81 8.20
N LYS A 375 -32.30 -7.21 9.26
CA LYS A 375 -31.91 -5.89 9.79
C LYS A 375 -31.04 -6.00 11.05
N ASP A 376 -30.28 -7.08 11.16
CA ASP A 376 -29.52 -7.38 12.37
C ASP A 376 -28.30 -6.48 12.54
N PHE A 377 -27.68 -6.04 11.43
CA PHE A 377 -26.60 -5.06 11.45
C PHE A 377 -27.09 -3.75 12.08
N ARG A 378 -28.15 -3.14 11.52
CA ARG A 378 -28.75 -1.92 12.07
C ARG A 378 -29.19 -2.09 13.52
N ARG A 379 -29.73 -3.24 13.90
CA ARG A 379 -30.11 -3.50 15.30
C ARG A 379 -28.90 -3.44 16.24
N LYS A 380 -27.79 -4.10 15.87
CA LYS A 380 -26.54 -4.06 16.64
C LYS A 380 -25.94 -2.67 16.70
N CYS A 381 -25.88 -1.94 15.58
CA CYS A 381 -25.38 -0.56 15.56
C CYS A 381 -26.21 0.36 16.47
N ARG A 382 -27.55 0.27 16.41
CA ARG A 382 -28.43 1.06 17.28
C ARG A 382 -28.33 0.69 18.76
N LYS A 383 -27.97 -0.56 19.08
CA LYS A 383 -27.63 -0.94 20.45
C LYS A 383 -26.38 -0.20 20.93
N CYS A 384 -25.30 -0.23 20.15
CA CYS A 384 -24.07 0.50 20.49
C CYS A 384 -24.29 2.01 20.61
N VAL A 385 -25.16 2.60 19.79
CA VAL A 385 -25.52 4.03 19.90
C VAL A 385 -26.16 4.33 21.25
N ARG A 386 -27.15 3.54 21.68
CA ARG A 386 -27.79 3.73 23.00
C ARG A 386 -26.81 3.57 24.16
N GLU A 387 -25.99 2.51 24.11
CA GLU A 387 -24.93 2.29 25.09
C GLU A 387 -23.96 3.49 25.14
N SER A 388 -23.66 4.11 23.99
CA SER A 388 -22.76 5.27 23.92
C SER A 388 -23.34 6.53 24.56
N LEU A 389 -24.66 6.62 24.65
CA LEU A 389 -25.38 7.70 25.32
C LEU A 389 -25.58 7.43 26.83
N GLY A 390 -25.16 6.26 27.32
CA GLY A 390 -25.41 5.83 28.69
C GLY A 390 -26.86 5.37 28.92
N GLU A 391 -27.58 5.04 27.86
CA GLU A 391 -28.91 4.42 27.93
C GLU A 391 -28.77 2.90 27.94
N ASP A 392 -29.30 2.23 28.98
CA ASP A 392 -29.25 0.77 29.17
C ASP A 392 -30.12 -0.03 28.17
#